data_AF-A0A9N9NLJ0-F1
#
_entry.id   AF-A0A9N9NLJ0-F1
#
_cell.length_a   1.000
_cell.length_b   1.000
_cell.length_c   1.000
_cell.angle_alpha   90.00
_cell.angle_beta   90.00
_cell.angle_gamma   90.00
#
_symmetry.space_group_name_H-M   'P 1'
#
loop_
_entity.id
_entity.type
_entity.pdbx_description
1 polymer ?
#
loop_
_entity_poly.entity_id
_entity_poly.type
_entity_poly.pdbx_seq_one_letter_code
_entity_poly.pdbx_strand_id
1 'polypeptide(L)'
;MDEFVTWMRQDEREFFDEVMKIYCVIPLCFLGGQLVVTAPYAPNISPMHILIMPFGIFYNIMNGYTVARWISIFGRDNYLYDEDGRDIYKSPRFILGVFIFLVGMTINIHHDNILFSLRSNLDKSTKSESIKVVTNTSSPSSKYLIPNGGLFNYIACPNYFGEIVEWAGFVIATWYSFPAVMFLMTTLANFIPRARSNLKWYRVKFGDAYPKNRKAIIPFVL
;
A
#
# COMPACT_ATOMS: atom_id res chain seq x y z
N MET A 1 30.11 -19.64 33.73
CA MET A 1 30.27 -18.72 32.58
C MET A 1 29.51 -19.25 31.37
N ASP A 2 29.58 -20.57 31.08
CA ASP A 2 28.84 -21.19 29.96
C ASP A 2 27.31 -21.15 30.09
N GLU A 3 26.74 -21.34 31.29
CA GLU A 3 25.28 -21.22 31.51
C GLU A 3 24.75 -19.79 31.29
N PHE A 4 25.50 -18.77 31.69
CA PHE A 4 25.12 -17.36 31.49
C PHE A 4 25.16 -16.98 30.01
N VAL A 5 26.16 -17.46 29.27
CA VAL A 5 26.29 -17.22 27.83
C VAL A 5 25.23 -17.99 27.02
N THR A 6 24.89 -19.21 27.44
CA THR A 6 23.81 -19.98 26.81
C THR A 6 22.44 -19.41 27.10
N TRP A 7 22.17 -18.96 28.33
CA TRP A 7 20.96 -18.24 28.70
C TRP A 7 20.80 -16.94 27.91
N MET A 8 21.84 -16.09 27.83
CA MET A 8 21.79 -14.87 27.00
C MET A 8 21.53 -15.19 25.52
N ARG A 9 22.17 -16.23 24.95
CA ARG A 9 21.88 -16.65 23.56
C ARG A 9 20.47 -17.18 23.36
N GLN A 10 19.85 -17.74 24.40
CA GLN A 10 18.51 -18.32 24.31
C GLN A 10 17.46 -17.20 24.36
N ASP A 11 17.64 -16.24 25.26
CA ASP A 11 16.84 -15.02 25.36
C ASP A 11 16.96 -14.14 24.10
N GLU A 12 18.18 -14.01 23.54
CA GLU A 12 18.39 -13.32 22.25
C GLU A 12 17.70 -14.01 21.06
N ARG A 13 17.56 -15.34 21.09
CA ARG A 13 16.88 -16.11 20.04
C ARG A 13 15.37 -16.02 20.15
N GLU A 14 14.82 -16.12 21.36
CA GLU A 14 13.40 -15.92 21.60
C GLU A 14 12.97 -14.48 21.27
N PHE A 15 13.82 -13.49 21.60
CA PHE A 15 13.70 -12.10 21.15
C PHE A 15 13.60 -12.00 19.63
N PHE A 16 14.57 -12.60 18.93
CA PHE A 16 14.59 -12.57 17.47
C PHE A 16 13.35 -13.25 16.89
N ASP A 17 12.92 -14.37 17.46
CA ASP A 17 11.82 -15.16 16.92
C ASP A 17 10.46 -14.48 17.12
N GLU A 18 10.12 -13.94 18.30
CA GLU A 18 8.78 -13.36 18.53
C GLU A 18 8.61 -11.99 17.87
N VAL A 19 9.62 -11.12 17.97
CA VAL A 19 9.55 -9.72 17.53
C VAL A 19 9.70 -9.63 16.02
N MET A 20 10.63 -10.38 15.43
CA MET A 20 10.77 -10.39 13.97
C MET A 20 9.57 -11.04 13.31
N LYS A 21 8.95 -12.07 13.91
CA LYS A 21 7.69 -12.61 13.40
C LYS A 21 6.63 -11.50 13.35
N ILE A 22 6.39 -10.78 14.43
CA ILE A 22 5.30 -9.78 14.46
C ILE A 22 5.58 -8.60 13.50
N TYR A 23 6.78 -8.03 13.52
CA TYR A 23 7.10 -6.84 12.73
C TYR A 23 7.46 -7.12 11.26
N CYS A 24 7.99 -8.30 10.92
CA CYS A 24 8.19 -8.70 9.53
C CYS A 24 6.93 -9.27 8.89
N VAL A 25 6.00 -9.86 9.67
CA VAL A 25 4.71 -10.32 9.15
C VAL A 25 3.89 -9.16 8.61
N ILE A 26 3.94 -7.97 9.21
CA ILE A 26 3.13 -6.82 8.76
C ILE A 26 3.46 -6.41 7.30
N PRO A 27 4.73 -6.15 6.91
CA PRO A 27 5.11 -5.93 5.51
C PRO A 27 4.93 -7.16 4.61
N LEU A 28 5.07 -8.37 5.16
CA LEU A 28 4.80 -9.62 4.41
C LEU A 28 3.31 -9.80 4.12
N CYS A 29 2.41 -9.35 5.00
CA CYS A 29 0.97 -9.31 4.75
C CYS A 29 0.62 -8.29 3.65
N PHE A 30 1.34 -7.17 3.57
CA PHE A 30 1.21 -6.23 2.45
C PHE A 30 1.68 -6.85 1.13
N LEU A 31 2.90 -7.40 1.10
CA LEU A 31 3.42 -8.10 -0.08
C LEU A 31 2.54 -9.29 -0.45
N GLY A 32 2.02 -10.04 0.53
CA GLY A 32 1.08 -11.13 0.33
C GLY A 32 -0.25 -10.65 -0.22
N GLY A 33 -0.82 -9.56 0.30
CA GLY A 33 -2.04 -8.94 -0.22
C GLY A 33 -1.86 -8.50 -1.68
N GLN A 34 -0.76 -7.83 -2.01
CA GLN A 34 -0.49 -7.43 -3.39
C GLN A 34 -0.17 -8.61 -4.31
N LEU A 35 0.67 -9.55 -3.91
CA LEU A 35 1.08 -10.67 -4.77
C LEU A 35 0.01 -11.76 -4.90
N VAL A 36 -0.81 -11.98 -3.87
CA VAL A 36 -1.82 -13.05 -3.85
C VAL A 36 -3.20 -12.54 -4.27
N VAL A 37 -3.57 -11.32 -3.86
CA VAL A 37 -4.92 -10.77 -4.13
C VAL A 37 -4.92 -9.85 -5.34
N THR A 38 -3.88 -9.04 -5.57
CA THR A 38 -3.91 -8.07 -6.68
C THR A 38 -3.23 -8.57 -7.96
N ALA A 39 -2.09 -9.26 -7.86
CA ALA A 39 -1.29 -9.65 -9.02
C ALA A 39 -1.99 -10.68 -9.94
N PRO A 40 -2.69 -11.71 -9.44
CA PRO A 40 -3.39 -12.67 -10.32
C PRO A 40 -4.60 -12.06 -11.03
N TYR A 41 -5.17 -11.01 -10.45
CA TYR A 41 -6.34 -10.30 -10.97
C TYR A 41 -5.96 -9.02 -11.75
N ALA A 42 -4.66 -8.73 -11.87
CA ALA A 42 -4.16 -7.56 -12.56
C ALA A 42 -4.43 -7.67 -14.07
N PRO A 43 -5.27 -6.79 -14.64
CA PRO A 43 -5.58 -6.77 -16.07
C PRO A 43 -4.41 -6.22 -16.87
N ASN A 44 -4.46 -6.37 -18.20
CA ASN A 44 -3.38 -6.01 -19.09
C ASN A 44 -2.99 -4.53 -18.95
N ILE A 45 -1.79 -4.27 -18.43
CA ILE A 45 -1.28 -2.91 -18.19
C ILE A 45 -0.60 -2.36 -19.44
N SER A 46 -0.67 -1.04 -19.64
CA SER A 46 0.12 -0.38 -20.67
C SER A 46 1.62 -0.64 -20.43
N PRO A 47 2.44 -0.78 -21.50
CA PRO A 47 3.86 -1.05 -21.36
C PRO A 47 4.54 -0.02 -20.45
N MET A 48 5.29 -0.51 -19.47
CA MET A 48 6.05 0.31 -18.53
C MET A 48 7.49 0.50 -19.03
N HIS A 49 8.08 1.64 -18.71
CA HIS A 49 9.48 1.90 -19.04
C HIS A 49 10.40 0.89 -18.34
N ILE A 50 11.35 0.31 -19.05
CA ILE A 50 12.19 -0.80 -18.57
C ILE A 50 12.94 -0.49 -17.27
N LEU A 51 13.34 0.77 -17.06
CA LEU A 51 14.04 1.20 -15.84
C LEU A 51 13.16 1.15 -14.58
N ILE A 52 11.83 1.20 -14.70
CA ILE A 52 10.95 1.29 -13.52
C ILE A 52 11.08 0.04 -12.64
N MET A 53 11.20 -1.14 -13.25
CA MET A 53 11.29 -2.42 -12.54
C MET A 53 12.57 -2.53 -11.67
N PRO A 54 13.80 -2.36 -12.19
CA PRO A 54 15.00 -2.46 -11.37
C PRO A 54 15.07 -1.39 -10.28
N PHE A 55 14.61 -0.16 -10.54
CA PHE A 55 14.50 0.87 -9.49
C PHE A 55 13.51 0.46 -8.40
N GLY A 56 12.37 -0.11 -8.77
CA GLY A 56 11.39 -0.64 -7.83
C GLY A 56 11.96 -1.77 -6.96
N ILE A 57 12.67 -2.73 -7.57
CA ILE A 57 13.32 -3.82 -6.85
C ILE A 57 14.36 -3.27 -5.86
N PHE A 58 15.24 -2.39 -6.35
CA PHE A 58 16.28 -1.77 -5.52
C PHE A 58 15.69 -1.01 -4.33
N TYR A 59 14.67 -0.19 -4.57
CA TYR A 59 13.98 0.56 -3.53
C TYR A 59 13.33 -0.36 -2.49
N ASN A 60 12.65 -1.43 -2.91
CA ASN A 60 12.02 -2.38 -1.98
C ASN A 60 13.05 -3.15 -1.15
N ILE A 61 14.17 -3.57 -1.75
CA ILE A 61 15.26 -4.23 -1.02
C ILE A 61 15.85 -3.28 0.03
N MET A 62 16.16 -2.04 -0.36
CA MET A 62 16.72 -1.05 0.56
C MET A 62 15.76 -0.75 1.72
N ASN A 63 14.48 -0.49 1.45
CA ASN A 63 13.50 -0.20 2.51
C ASN A 63 13.23 -1.42 3.40
N GLY A 64 13.05 -2.61 2.81
CA GLY A 64 12.86 -3.83 3.58
C GLY A 64 14.05 -4.11 4.50
N TYR A 65 15.27 -3.97 3.98
CA TYR A 65 16.49 -4.14 4.77
C TYR A 65 16.62 -3.09 5.89
N THR A 66 16.42 -1.81 5.60
CA THR A 66 16.60 -0.75 6.62
C THR A 66 15.57 -0.84 7.74
N VAL A 67 14.30 -1.11 7.40
CA VAL A 67 13.23 -1.32 8.39
C VAL A 67 13.53 -2.56 9.23
N ALA A 68 13.83 -3.70 8.61
CA ALA A 68 14.13 -4.93 9.33
C ALA A 68 15.36 -4.76 10.22
N ARG A 69 16.46 -4.21 9.68
CA ARG A 69 17.71 -4.02 10.42
C ARG A 69 17.52 -3.06 11.60
N TRP A 70 16.73 -2.00 11.43
CA TRP A 70 16.45 -1.06 12.51
C TRP A 70 15.68 -1.72 13.65
N ILE A 71 14.62 -2.45 13.30
CA ILE A 71 13.82 -3.19 14.28
C ILE A 71 14.63 -4.31 14.92
N SER A 72 15.58 -4.96 14.25
CA SER A 72 16.39 -6.01 14.89
C SER A 72 17.46 -5.47 15.85
N ILE A 73 18.15 -4.37 15.50
CA ILE A 73 19.23 -3.82 16.34
C ILE A 73 18.68 -2.89 17.40
N PHE A 74 18.00 -1.84 16.95
CA PHE A 74 17.55 -0.75 17.81
C PHE A 74 16.20 -1.08 18.46
N GLY A 75 15.56 -2.15 17.99
CA GLY A 75 14.40 -2.85 18.55
C GLY A 75 14.48 -3.13 20.03
N ARG A 76 15.59 -3.72 20.45
CA ARG A 76 15.72 -4.34 21.76
C ARG A 76 15.54 -3.33 22.89
N ASP A 77 16.18 -2.17 22.77
CA ASP A 77 16.21 -1.18 23.84
C ASP A 77 15.05 -0.17 23.74
N ASN A 78 14.38 -0.06 22.58
CA ASN A 78 13.35 0.98 22.34
C ASN A 78 11.97 0.45 21.91
N TYR A 79 11.83 -0.82 21.55
CA TYR A 79 10.63 -1.38 20.90
C TYR A 79 10.18 -2.73 21.48
N LEU A 80 10.87 -3.24 22.51
CA LEU A 80 10.48 -4.43 23.27
C LEU A 80 9.74 -4.12 24.56
N TYR A 81 10.32 -3.24 25.35
CA TYR A 81 9.90 -2.94 26.68
C TYR A 81 9.63 -1.45 26.78
N ASP A 82 8.46 -1.11 27.30
CA ASP A 82 8.17 0.26 27.75
C ASP A 82 9.18 0.65 28.86
N GLU A 83 9.25 1.93 29.24
CA GLU A 83 10.14 2.39 30.34
C GLU A 83 9.90 1.59 31.65
N ASP A 84 8.70 1.01 31.80
CA ASP A 84 8.26 0.15 32.89
C ASP A 84 8.58 -1.36 32.72
N GLY A 85 9.31 -1.77 31.68
CA GLY A 85 9.62 -3.19 31.43
C GLY A 85 8.49 -4.02 30.82
N ARG A 86 7.47 -3.38 30.22
CA ARG A 86 6.27 -4.05 29.67
C ARG A 86 6.40 -4.35 28.18
N ASP A 87 5.93 -5.52 27.77
CA ASP A 87 5.78 -5.94 26.36
C ASP A 87 5.14 -4.86 25.47
N ILE A 88 5.92 -4.24 24.59
CA ILE A 88 5.45 -3.16 23.70
C ILE A 88 4.42 -3.67 22.68
N TYR A 89 4.46 -4.94 22.30
CA TYR A 89 3.46 -5.55 21.41
C TYR A 89 2.07 -5.69 22.05
N LYS A 90 1.96 -5.63 23.39
CA LYS A 90 0.68 -5.55 24.11
C LYS A 90 0.24 -4.12 24.38
N SER A 91 1.06 -3.13 24.02
CA SER A 91 0.73 -1.75 24.27
C SER A 91 -0.49 -1.32 23.45
N PRO A 92 -1.35 -0.43 23.99
CA PRO A 92 -2.48 0.12 23.24
C PRO A 92 -2.07 0.79 21.93
N ARG A 93 -0.86 1.36 21.88
CA ARG A 93 -0.31 2.01 20.68
C ARG A 93 0.02 1.01 19.59
N PHE A 94 0.65 -0.11 19.93
CA PHE A 94 0.92 -1.19 18.96
C PHE A 94 -0.39 -1.74 18.39
N ILE A 95 -1.36 -2.05 19.25
CA ILE A 95 -2.68 -2.55 18.84
C ILE A 95 -3.39 -1.54 17.94
N LEU A 96 -3.37 -0.25 18.31
CA LEU A 96 -3.93 0.84 17.50
C LEU A 96 -3.23 0.95 16.14
N GLY A 97 -1.90 0.86 16.11
CA GLY A 97 -1.11 0.91 14.88
C GLY A 97 -1.46 -0.24 13.93
N VAL A 98 -1.54 -1.47 14.45
CA VAL A 98 -1.96 -2.65 13.69
C VAL A 98 -3.41 -2.50 13.19
N PHE A 99 -4.31 -2.00 14.03
CA PHE A 99 -5.70 -1.76 13.62
C PHE A 99 -5.78 -0.75 12.46
N ILE A 100 -5.08 0.39 12.56
CA ILE A 100 -5.01 1.40 11.49
C ILE A 100 -4.39 0.80 10.22
N PHE A 101 -3.33 0.00 10.37
CA PHE A 101 -2.69 -0.70 9.26
C PHE A 101 -3.68 -1.58 8.49
N LEU A 102 -4.44 -2.43 9.20
CA LEU A 102 -5.44 -3.32 8.60
C LEU A 102 -6.60 -2.56 7.94
N VAL A 103 -7.04 -1.45 8.54
CA VAL A 103 -8.05 -0.57 7.92
C VAL A 103 -7.52 0.02 6.61
N GLY A 104 -6.29 0.53 6.61
CA GLY A 104 -5.63 1.06 5.41
C GLY A 104 -5.50 0.00 4.31
N MET A 105 -5.03 -1.20 4.66
CA MET A 105 -4.92 -2.34 3.74
C MET A 105 -6.29 -2.74 3.15
N THR A 106 -7.33 -2.80 3.98
CA THR A 106 -8.69 -3.12 3.52
C THR A 106 -9.19 -2.08 2.51
N ILE A 107 -8.95 -0.79 2.79
CA ILE A 107 -9.28 0.31 1.86
C ILE A 107 -8.48 0.14 0.56
N ASN A 108 -7.18 -0.10 0.64
CA ASN A 108 -6.32 -0.26 -0.53
C ASN A 108 -6.82 -1.40 -1.45
N ILE A 109 -6.94 -2.61 -0.89
CA ILE A 109 -7.37 -3.81 -1.63
C ILE A 109 -8.78 -3.65 -2.20
N HIS A 110 -9.72 -3.12 -1.41
CA HIS A 110 -11.10 -2.92 -1.88
C HIS A 110 -11.16 -2.02 -3.12
N HIS A 111 -10.41 -0.92 -3.12
CA HIS A 111 -10.45 0.04 -4.23
C HIS A 111 -9.63 -0.39 -5.44
N ASP A 112 -8.54 -1.15 -5.25
CA ASP A 112 -7.83 -1.78 -6.36
C ASP A 112 -8.70 -2.84 -7.05
N ASN A 113 -9.45 -3.64 -6.29
CA ASN A 113 -10.42 -4.60 -6.85
C ASN A 113 -11.50 -3.92 -7.71
N ILE A 114 -11.99 -2.74 -7.31
CA ILE A 114 -12.89 -1.94 -8.14
C ILE A 114 -12.20 -1.56 -9.47
N LEU A 115 -10.96 -1.07 -9.43
CA LEU A 115 -10.21 -0.70 -10.64
C LEU A 115 -9.94 -1.89 -11.57
N PHE A 116 -9.62 -3.05 -11.02
CA PHE A 116 -9.42 -4.28 -11.80
C PHE A 116 -10.70 -4.75 -12.45
N SER A 117 -11.83 -4.70 -11.72
CA SER A 117 -13.14 -5.07 -12.29
C SER A 117 -13.52 -4.17 -13.47
N LEU A 118 -13.25 -2.86 -13.38
CA LEU A 118 -13.53 -1.90 -14.45
C LEU A 118 -12.72 -2.20 -15.71
N ARG A 119 -11.42 -2.49 -15.55
CA ARG A 119 -10.54 -2.85 -16.65
C ARG A 119 -10.89 -4.20 -17.27
N SER A 120 -11.20 -5.21 -16.46
CA SER A 120 -11.66 -6.51 -16.96
C SER A 120 -12.95 -6.39 -17.78
N ASN A 121 -13.90 -5.57 -17.32
CA ASN A 121 -15.14 -5.31 -18.04
C ASN A 121 -14.90 -4.54 -19.35
N LEU A 122 -13.98 -3.57 -19.36
CA LEU A 122 -13.52 -2.88 -20.57
C LEU A 122 -12.94 -3.85 -21.61
N ASP A 123 -12.06 -4.76 -21.19
CA ASP A 123 -11.42 -5.73 -22.10
C ASP A 123 -12.45 -6.69 -22.70
N LYS A 124 -13.41 -7.17 -21.88
CA LYS A 124 -14.53 -8.03 -22.34
C LYS A 124 -15.43 -7.30 -23.34
N SER A 125 -15.78 -6.04 -23.06
CA SER A 125 -16.61 -5.22 -23.96
C SER A 125 -15.90 -4.98 -25.29
N THR A 126 -14.61 -4.61 -25.25
CA THR A 126 -13.80 -4.37 -26.45
C THR A 126 -13.70 -5.61 -27.32
N LYS A 127 -13.54 -6.81 -26.72
CA LYS A 127 -13.49 -8.09 -27.44
C LYS A 127 -14.86 -8.47 -28.03
N SER A 128 -15.95 -8.23 -27.32
CA SER A 128 -17.31 -8.50 -27.84
C SER A 128 -17.70 -7.53 -28.96
N GLU A 129 -17.24 -6.28 -28.91
CA GLU A 129 -17.53 -5.25 -29.90
C GLU A 129 -16.68 -5.43 -31.15
N SER A 130 -15.40 -5.77 -31.04
CA SER A 130 -14.56 -6.15 -32.19
C SER A 130 -15.03 -7.42 -32.91
N ILE A 131 -15.79 -8.31 -32.26
CA ILE A 131 -16.48 -9.44 -32.90
C ILE A 131 -17.75 -9.00 -33.65
N LYS A 132 -18.39 -7.88 -33.26
CA LYS A 132 -19.58 -7.32 -33.93
C LYS A 132 -19.25 -6.23 -34.97
N VAL A 133 -18.11 -5.55 -34.84
CA VAL A 133 -17.67 -4.42 -35.67
C VAL A 133 -16.71 -4.93 -36.76
N VAL A 134 -17.25 -5.71 -37.71
CA VAL A 134 -16.71 -5.80 -39.08
C VAL A 134 -17.42 -4.79 -40.00
N THR A 135 -18.39 -4.02 -39.49
CA THR A 135 -19.05 -2.95 -40.22
C THR A 135 -18.47 -1.59 -39.83
N ASN A 136 -17.71 -1.03 -40.76
CA ASN A 136 -17.08 0.29 -40.79
C ASN A 136 -17.80 1.39 -39.99
N THR A 137 -17.27 1.75 -38.82
CA THR A 137 -17.34 3.13 -38.31
C THR A 137 -16.25 3.33 -37.27
N SER A 138 -15.34 4.26 -37.56
CA SER A 138 -14.21 4.67 -36.74
C SER A 138 -14.67 5.66 -35.68
N SER A 139 -14.89 5.18 -34.46
CA SER A 139 -14.82 6.02 -33.26
C SER A 139 -14.08 5.25 -32.16
N PRO A 140 -12.98 5.80 -31.59
CA PRO A 140 -12.24 5.15 -30.54
C PRO A 140 -13.07 5.22 -29.24
N SER A 141 -13.83 4.17 -28.97
CA SER A 141 -14.48 3.93 -27.67
C SER A 141 -13.46 4.18 -26.55
N SER A 142 -13.74 5.13 -25.67
CA SER A 142 -12.80 5.59 -24.64
C SER A 142 -12.30 4.41 -23.79
N LYS A 143 -10.99 4.11 -23.88
CA LYS A 143 -10.28 3.03 -23.17
C LYS A 143 -10.37 3.11 -21.62
N TYR A 144 -11.04 4.12 -21.06
CA TYR A 144 -11.09 4.38 -19.63
C TYR A 144 -12.52 4.69 -19.17
N LEU A 145 -12.86 4.19 -17.98
CA LEU A 145 -14.12 4.42 -17.28
C LEU A 145 -13.88 5.27 -16.02
N ILE A 146 -14.93 5.95 -15.55
CA ILE A 146 -14.91 6.68 -14.28
C ILE A 146 -15.18 5.67 -13.15
N PRO A 147 -14.26 5.46 -12.20
CA PRO A 147 -14.51 4.60 -11.05
C PRO A 147 -15.55 5.22 -10.13
N ASN A 148 -16.48 4.39 -9.64
CA ASN A 148 -17.54 4.76 -8.70
C ASN A 148 -17.65 3.70 -7.61
N GLY A 149 -18.18 4.09 -6.44
CA GLY A 149 -18.32 3.20 -5.28
C GLY A 149 -17.28 3.43 -4.19
N GLY A 150 -17.67 3.20 -2.94
CA GLY A 150 -16.81 3.43 -1.78
C GLY A 150 -16.28 4.87 -1.71
N LEU A 151 -14.98 5.01 -1.44
CA LEU A 151 -14.30 6.29 -1.35
C LEU A 151 -14.09 6.96 -2.72
N PHE A 152 -14.28 6.26 -3.85
CA PHE A 152 -14.24 6.92 -5.17
C PHE A 152 -15.29 8.03 -5.31
N ASN A 153 -16.36 7.99 -4.50
CA ASN A 153 -17.36 9.05 -4.47
C ASN A 153 -16.80 10.39 -3.95
N TYR A 154 -15.71 10.35 -3.17
CA TYR A 154 -15.12 11.53 -2.52
C TYR A 154 -13.74 11.88 -3.07
N ILE A 155 -12.93 10.88 -3.43
CA ILE A 155 -11.54 11.05 -3.87
C ILE A 155 -11.23 10.28 -5.16
N ALA A 156 -10.31 10.78 -5.97
CA ALA A 156 -9.92 10.17 -7.23
C ALA A 156 -9.03 8.93 -7.05
N CYS A 157 -8.23 8.89 -5.98
CA CYS A 157 -7.27 7.81 -5.72
C CYS A 157 -7.39 7.25 -4.28
N PRO A 158 -8.50 6.56 -3.97
CA PRO A 158 -8.72 5.95 -2.65
C PRO A 158 -7.80 4.79 -2.33
N ASN A 159 -7.27 4.09 -3.33
CA ASN A 159 -6.25 3.06 -3.12
C ASN A 159 -4.94 3.65 -2.56
N TYR A 160 -4.49 4.81 -3.09
CA TYR A 160 -3.34 5.53 -2.55
C TYR A 160 -3.61 6.09 -1.15
N PHE A 161 -4.84 6.52 -0.88
CA PHE A 161 -5.25 6.92 0.47
C PHE A 161 -5.16 5.75 1.45
N GLY A 162 -5.69 4.58 1.07
CA GLY A 162 -5.61 3.36 1.87
C GLY A 162 -4.17 2.99 2.22
N GLU A 163 -3.27 3.05 1.24
CA GLU A 163 -1.85 2.74 1.44
C GLU A 163 -1.14 3.78 2.34
N ILE A 164 -1.50 5.06 2.26
CA ILE A 164 -1.00 6.07 3.22
C ILE A 164 -1.47 5.75 4.64
N VAL A 165 -2.75 5.41 4.82
CA VAL A 165 -3.32 5.05 6.13
C VAL A 165 -2.65 3.78 6.66
N GLU A 166 -2.41 2.82 5.79
CA GLU A 166 -1.71 1.58 6.10
C GLU A 166 -0.32 1.87 6.68
N TRP A 167 0.51 2.62 5.95
CA TRP A 167 1.86 2.95 6.39
C TRP A 167 1.90 3.89 7.60
N ALA A 168 0.89 4.74 7.79
CA ALA A 168 0.73 5.51 9.02
C ALA A 168 0.48 4.59 10.24
N GLY A 169 -0.34 3.55 10.07
CA GLY A 169 -0.52 2.49 11.07
C GLY A 169 0.79 1.75 11.38
N PHE A 170 1.57 1.43 10.35
CA PHE A 170 2.89 0.80 10.53
C PHE A 170 3.88 1.68 11.30
N VAL A 171 3.92 2.99 11.01
CA VAL A 171 4.72 3.96 11.77
C VAL A 171 4.33 3.97 13.25
N ILE A 172 3.04 3.97 13.56
CA ILE A 172 2.54 3.92 14.95
C ILE A 172 2.91 2.60 15.62
N ALA A 173 2.71 1.48 14.92
CA ALA A 173 3.02 0.14 15.43
C ALA A 173 4.51 -0.01 15.73
N THR A 174 5.38 0.57 14.89
CA THR A 174 6.83 0.55 15.05
C THR A 174 7.38 1.71 15.88
N TRP A 175 6.56 2.33 16.75
CA TRP A 175 6.98 3.40 17.66
C TRP A 175 7.73 4.55 16.96
N TYR A 176 7.24 4.95 15.79
CA TYR A 176 7.84 6.01 14.98
C TYR A 176 9.30 5.73 14.59
N SER A 177 9.65 4.45 14.35
CA SER A 177 10.97 4.08 13.85
C SER A 177 11.37 4.94 12.65
N PHE A 178 12.61 5.41 12.67
CA PHE A 178 13.09 6.35 11.66
C PHE A 178 12.90 5.82 10.22
N PRO A 179 13.21 4.55 9.90
CA PRO A 179 12.97 4.00 8.57
C PRO A 179 11.48 3.95 8.19
N ALA A 180 10.58 3.60 9.13
CA ALA A 180 9.14 3.59 8.83
C ALA A 180 8.61 5.00 8.55
N VAL A 181 9.08 6.01 9.30
CA VAL A 181 8.72 7.41 9.06
C VAL A 181 9.23 7.88 7.71
N MET A 182 10.50 7.60 7.38
CA MET A 182 11.07 7.93 6.06
C MET A 182 10.33 7.24 4.92
N PHE A 183 9.90 6.00 5.13
CA PHE A 183 9.10 5.26 4.17
C PHE A 183 7.74 5.93 3.93
N LEU A 184 6.98 6.24 4.99
CA LEU A 184 5.72 6.98 4.89
C LEU A 184 5.89 8.33 4.17
N MET A 185 6.95 9.08 4.50
CA MET A 185 7.26 10.36 3.86
C MET A 185 7.53 10.19 2.37
N THR A 186 8.25 9.14 1.98
CA THR A 186 8.50 8.82 0.58
C THR A 186 7.22 8.39 -0.14
N THR A 187 6.35 7.62 0.51
CA THR A 187 5.02 7.26 -0.01
C THR A 187 4.17 8.50 -0.26
N LEU A 188 4.10 9.42 0.70
CA LEU A 188 3.39 10.69 0.55
C LEU A 188 3.94 11.53 -0.62
N ALA A 189 5.28 11.64 -0.71
CA ALA A 189 5.96 12.38 -1.76
C ALA A 189 5.69 11.82 -3.16
N ASN A 190 5.51 10.50 -3.29
CA ASN A 190 5.15 9.87 -4.56
C ASN A 190 3.64 9.96 -4.88
N PHE A 191 2.79 9.71 -3.89
CA PHE A 191 1.35 9.54 -4.13
C PHE A 191 0.59 10.85 -4.23
N ILE A 192 0.95 11.87 -3.45
CA ILE A 192 0.23 13.15 -3.50
C ILE A 192 0.34 13.80 -4.89
N PRO A 193 1.53 13.95 -5.51
CA PRO A 193 1.65 14.51 -6.86
C PRO A 193 0.97 13.64 -7.91
N ARG A 194 1.06 12.30 -7.76
CA ARG A 194 0.45 11.34 -8.68
C ARG A 194 -1.09 11.40 -8.63
N ALA A 195 -1.67 11.48 -7.44
CA ALA A 195 -3.11 11.62 -7.25
C ALA A 195 -3.65 12.91 -7.84
N ARG A 196 -2.93 14.03 -7.66
CA ARG A 196 -3.29 15.32 -8.28
C ARG A 196 -3.24 15.25 -9.80
N SER A 197 -2.23 14.59 -10.34
CA SER A 197 -2.08 14.38 -11.79
C SER A 197 -3.20 13.50 -12.34
N ASN A 198 -3.57 12.43 -11.64
CA ASN A 198 -4.71 11.58 -11.97
C ASN A 198 -6.03 12.35 -11.95
N LEU A 199 -6.31 13.12 -10.90
CA LEU A 199 -7.52 13.95 -10.82
C LEU A 199 -7.60 14.96 -11.97
N LYS A 200 -6.48 15.64 -12.27
CA LYS A 200 -6.40 16.58 -13.41
C LYS A 200 -6.68 15.86 -14.72
N TRP A 201 -6.07 14.69 -14.92
CA TRP A 201 -6.28 13.88 -16.11
C TRP A 201 -7.74 13.45 -16.27
N TYR A 202 -8.38 12.96 -15.20
CA TYR A 202 -9.80 12.57 -15.21
C TYR A 202 -10.71 13.74 -15.58
N ARG A 203 -10.49 14.92 -15.00
CA ARG A 203 -11.28 16.13 -15.30
C ARG A 203 -11.14 16.57 -16.76
N VAL A 204 -9.92 16.54 -17.30
CA VAL A 204 -9.68 16.86 -18.72
C VAL A 204 -10.30 15.80 -19.63
N LYS A 205 -10.19 14.51 -19.28
CA LYS A 205 -10.64 13.41 -20.12
C LYS A 205 -12.16 13.29 -20.21
N PHE A 206 -12.85 13.51 -19.09
CA PHE A 206 -14.30 13.28 -18.98
C PHE A 206 -15.12 14.57 -18.88
N GLY A 207 -14.49 15.75 -18.78
CA GLY A 207 -15.16 17.04 -18.75
C GLY A 207 -16.26 17.11 -17.68
N ASP A 208 -17.45 17.55 -18.08
CA ASP A 208 -18.61 17.67 -17.20
C ASP A 208 -19.17 16.34 -16.68
N ALA A 209 -18.83 15.21 -17.31
CA ALA A 209 -19.23 13.89 -16.82
C ALA A 209 -18.45 13.48 -15.55
N TYR A 210 -17.30 14.11 -15.26
CA TYR A 210 -16.53 13.80 -14.05
C TYR A 210 -17.06 14.56 -12.83
N PRO A 211 -17.25 13.89 -11.67
CA PRO A 211 -17.74 14.57 -10.47
C PRO A 211 -16.83 15.70 -9.99
N LYS A 212 -17.34 16.94 -10.02
CA LYS A 212 -16.58 18.17 -9.70
C LYS A 212 -16.12 18.23 -8.24
N ASN A 213 -16.87 17.61 -7.33
CA ASN A 213 -16.59 17.62 -5.88
C ASN A 213 -15.49 16.63 -5.46
N ARG A 214 -15.05 15.72 -6.34
CA ARG A 214 -13.97 14.78 -6.01
C ARG A 214 -12.66 15.50 -5.78
N LYS A 215 -12.01 15.12 -4.68
CA LYS A 215 -10.66 15.50 -4.28
C LYS A 215 -9.65 14.49 -4.81
N ALA A 216 -8.36 14.75 -4.69
CA ALA A 216 -7.31 13.91 -5.25
C ALA A 216 -7.12 12.63 -4.43
N ILE A 217 -6.92 12.76 -3.12
CA ILE A 217 -6.48 11.67 -2.23
C ILE A 217 -6.98 11.79 -0.79
N ILE A 218 -7.13 12.98 -0.20
CA ILE A 218 -7.67 13.16 1.15
C ILE A 218 -9.13 13.59 1.04
N PRO A 219 -10.10 12.83 1.57
CA PRO A 219 -11.50 13.18 1.52
C PRO A 219 -11.75 14.60 2.05
N PHE A 220 -12.53 15.38 1.29
CA PHE A 220 -12.91 16.77 1.61
C PHE A 220 -11.78 17.80 1.65
N VAL A 221 -10.52 17.39 1.77
CA VAL A 221 -9.35 18.29 1.89
C VAL A 221 -8.60 18.43 0.57
N LEU A 222 -8.01 17.34 0.07
CA LEU A 222 -7.00 17.38 -1.01
C LEU A 222 -7.30 16.43 -2.14
#